data_AF-A0A3Q3X5B2-F1
#
_entry.id   AF-A0A3Q3X5B2-F1
#
_cell.length_a   1.000
_cell.length_b   1.000
_cell.length_c   1.000
_cell.angle_alpha   90.00
_cell.angle_beta   90.00
_cell.angle_gamma   90.00
#
_symmetry.space_group_name_H-M   'P 1'
#
loop_
_entity.id
_entity.type
_entity.pdbx_description
1 polymer ?
#
loop_
_entity_poly.entity_id
_entity_poly.type
_entity_poly.pdbx_seq_one_letter_code
_entity_poly.pdbx_strand_id
1 'polypeptide(L)'
;MTQNHVSGMETSAISVLKRAVELDQSGRFQESLVCYQEGIQLLMDVLKAVKDDSKRGHYRDKIKGYMDRAEQIKAHVNQMKEDGKYHEQIRIAEDATGYSYEALFKPYISSVLTEVWVEDPYIRHIHQLYNFLRFCEMLLKASCKVKRIHLLTTQDEANSGQQGGALAELQESLSAQGVTLDVQYSSTIHDREIRFNNGWIIKIGRGLDYFKKPKGRFSVGYCDYDLRQCQETTVDIFHTKHTKTL
;
A
#
# COMPACT_ATOMS: atom_id res chain seq x y z
N MET A 1 -20.55 -15.12 20.83
CA MET A 1 -19.88 -13.80 20.88
C MET A 1 -20.45 -13.01 22.04
N THR A 2 -19.60 -12.44 22.91
CA THR A 2 -20.01 -11.64 24.07
C THR A 2 -20.40 -10.21 23.63
N GLN A 3 -21.27 -9.52 24.39
CA GLN A 3 -21.68 -8.13 24.06
C GLN A 3 -20.49 -7.17 23.89
N ASN A 4 -19.41 -7.37 24.66
CA ASN A 4 -18.18 -6.58 24.56
C ASN A 4 -17.46 -6.75 23.20
N HIS A 5 -17.56 -7.93 22.58
CA HIS A 5 -16.97 -8.19 21.26
C HIS A 5 -17.70 -7.42 20.15
N VAL A 6 -19.03 -7.32 20.24
CA VAL A 6 -19.84 -6.58 19.25
C VAL A 6 -19.57 -5.07 19.34
N SER A 7 -19.43 -4.53 20.55
CA SER A 7 -19.08 -3.13 20.79
C SER A 7 -17.70 -2.75 20.23
N GLY A 8 -16.71 -3.63 20.36
CA GLY A 8 -15.38 -3.44 19.77
C GLY A 8 -15.42 -3.40 18.24
N MET A 9 -16.14 -4.34 17.62
CA MET A 9 -16.31 -4.38 16.16
C MET A 9 -17.02 -3.13 15.62
N GLU A 10 -18.06 -2.66 16.33
CA GLU A 10 -18.77 -1.43 15.99
C GLU A 10 -17.84 -0.21 16.02
N THR A 11 -17.02 -0.09 17.06
CA THR A 11 -16.04 1.01 17.19
C THR A 11 -15.04 1.01 16.04
N SER A 12 -14.52 -0.17 15.67
CA SER A 12 -13.62 -0.32 14.52
C SER A 12 -14.30 0.06 13.22
N ALA A 13 -15.53 -0.41 12.98
CA ALA A 13 -16.30 -0.10 11.78
C ALA A 13 -16.52 1.41 11.62
N ILE A 14 -16.91 2.09 12.70
CA ILE A 14 -17.13 3.54 12.72
C ILE A 14 -15.82 4.29 12.42
N SER A 15 -14.70 3.86 13.02
CA SER A 15 -13.40 4.49 12.78
C SER A 15 -12.99 4.41 11.30
N VAL A 16 -13.10 3.22 10.71
CA VAL A 16 -12.75 2.99 9.29
C VAL A 16 -13.67 3.78 8.36
N LEU A 17 -14.98 3.83 8.63
CA LEU A 17 -15.94 4.57 7.81
C LEU A 17 -15.80 6.08 7.92
N LYS A 18 -15.41 6.60 9.09
CA LYS A 18 -15.06 8.02 9.24
C LYS A 18 -13.86 8.38 8.37
N ARG A 19 -12.80 7.57 8.41
CA ARG A 19 -11.64 7.73 7.51
C ARG A 19 -12.05 7.65 6.04
N ALA A 20 -12.95 6.74 5.67
CA ALA A 20 -13.45 6.63 4.30
C ALA A 20 -14.07 7.95 3.80
N VAL A 21 -14.88 8.60 4.65
CA VAL A 21 -15.53 9.89 4.34
C VAL A 21 -14.51 11.03 4.23
N GLU A 22 -13.51 11.08 5.12
CA GLU A 22 -12.45 12.10 5.07
C GLU A 22 -11.60 11.97 3.79
N LEU A 23 -11.27 10.74 3.39
CA LEU A 23 -10.56 10.46 2.15
C LEU A 23 -11.40 10.82 0.90
N ASP A 24 -12.69 10.51 0.93
CA ASP A 24 -13.63 10.88 -0.14
C ASP A 24 -13.67 12.41 -0.34
N GLN A 25 -13.82 13.15 0.76
CA GLN A 25 -13.87 14.62 0.75
C GLN A 25 -12.55 15.27 0.30
N SER A 26 -11.42 14.59 0.52
CA SER A 26 -10.10 15.05 0.07
C SER A 26 -9.74 14.60 -1.35
N GLY A 27 -10.63 13.90 -2.05
CA GLY A 27 -10.41 13.43 -3.43
C GLY A 27 -9.52 12.19 -3.53
N ARG A 28 -9.18 11.54 -2.41
CA ARG A 28 -8.41 10.28 -2.37
C ARG A 28 -9.33 9.08 -2.61
N PHE A 29 -9.89 9.03 -3.82
CA PHE A 29 -11.01 8.15 -4.15
C PHE A 29 -10.67 6.66 -4.06
N GLN A 30 -9.47 6.24 -4.51
CA GLN A 30 -9.10 4.82 -4.48
C GLN A 30 -8.92 4.32 -3.04
N GLU A 31 -8.25 5.09 -2.17
CA GLU A 31 -8.11 4.72 -0.77
C GLU A 31 -9.45 4.80 -0.02
N SER A 32 -10.23 5.84 -0.28
CA SER A 32 -11.59 5.97 0.25
C SER A 32 -12.45 4.74 -0.07
N LEU A 33 -12.40 4.26 -1.32
CA LEU A 33 -13.11 3.07 -1.76
C LEU A 33 -12.73 1.82 -0.94
N VAL A 34 -11.44 1.62 -0.67
CA VAL A 34 -10.97 0.50 0.16
C VAL A 34 -11.46 0.65 1.60
N CYS A 35 -11.37 1.85 2.19
CA CYS A 35 -11.91 2.09 3.53
C CYS A 35 -13.42 1.87 3.60
N TYR A 36 -14.19 2.26 2.57
CA TYR A 36 -15.62 1.95 2.51
C TYR A 36 -15.87 0.45 2.49
N GLN A 37 -15.16 -0.31 1.65
CA GLN A 37 -15.31 -1.76 1.57
C GLN A 37 -15.02 -2.46 2.89
N GLU A 38 -13.92 -2.10 3.56
CA GLU A 38 -13.54 -2.66 4.86
C GLU A 38 -14.54 -2.28 5.96
N GLY A 39 -14.93 -1.01 6.00
CA GLY A 39 -15.90 -0.49 6.96
C GLY A 39 -17.28 -1.12 6.81
N ILE A 40 -17.74 -1.30 5.57
CA ILE A 40 -18.99 -1.99 5.24
C ILE A 40 -18.92 -3.46 5.67
N GLN A 41 -17.80 -4.15 5.39
CA GLN A 41 -17.63 -5.54 5.80
C GLN A 41 -17.70 -5.69 7.33
N LEU A 42 -17.03 -4.81 8.07
CA LEU A 42 -17.11 -4.78 9.54
C LEU A 42 -18.54 -4.51 10.03
N LEU A 43 -19.25 -3.54 9.44
CA LEU A 43 -20.65 -3.27 9.78
C LEU A 43 -21.57 -4.46 9.46
N MET A 44 -21.33 -5.16 8.35
CA MET A 44 -22.07 -6.38 8.00
C MET A 44 -21.88 -7.48 9.04
N ASP A 45 -20.68 -7.62 9.59
CA ASP A 45 -20.41 -8.60 10.65
C ASP A 45 -21.02 -8.18 12.00
N VAL A 46 -21.05 -6.88 12.31
CA VAL A 46 -21.85 -6.33 13.44
C VAL A 46 -23.34 -6.64 13.26
N LEU A 47 -23.90 -6.39 12.07
CA LEU A 47 -25.30 -6.67 11.75
C LEU A 47 -25.66 -8.15 11.94
N LYS A 48 -24.75 -9.08 11.61
CA LYS A 48 -24.96 -10.53 11.85
C LYS A 48 -25.00 -10.86 13.34
N ALA A 49 -24.26 -10.13 14.18
CA ALA A 49 -24.15 -10.38 15.61
C ALA A 49 -25.26 -9.72 16.46
N VAL A 50 -25.82 -8.60 16.00
CA VAL A 50 -26.87 -7.86 16.72
C VAL A 50 -28.22 -8.56 16.60
N LYS A 51 -28.89 -8.76 17.75
CA LYS A 51 -30.22 -9.39 17.86
C LYS A 51 -31.38 -8.40 17.90
N ASP A 52 -31.12 -7.14 18.24
CA ASP A 52 -32.14 -6.09 18.35
C ASP A 52 -32.60 -5.63 16.96
N ASP A 53 -33.90 -5.78 16.65
CA ASP A 53 -34.43 -5.50 15.30
C ASP A 53 -34.39 -4.02 14.90
N SER A 54 -34.51 -3.10 15.86
CA SER A 54 -34.41 -1.66 15.59
C SER A 54 -32.98 -1.27 15.18
N LYS A 55 -31.98 -1.73 15.94
CA LYS A 55 -30.56 -1.53 15.60
C LYS A 55 -30.18 -2.22 14.29
N ARG A 56 -30.73 -3.41 14.02
CA ARG A 56 -30.53 -4.11 12.74
C ARG A 56 -31.06 -3.28 11.57
N GLY A 57 -32.23 -2.67 11.70
CA GLY A 57 -32.77 -1.73 10.72
C GLY A 57 -31.81 -0.56 10.47
N HIS A 58 -31.36 0.10 11.54
CA HIS A 58 -30.41 1.22 11.44
C HIS A 58 -29.11 0.85 10.71
N TYR A 59 -28.48 -0.28 11.05
CA TYR A 59 -27.25 -0.69 10.37
C TYR A 59 -27.48 -1.05 8.91
N ARG A 60 -28.61 -1.67 8.55
CA ARG A 60 -28.94 -1.96 7.13
C ARG A 60 -29.02 -0.68 6.32
N ASP A 61 -29.70 0.34 6.83
CA ASP A 61 -29.83 1.63 6.14
C ASP A 61 -28.47 2.32 5.97
N LYS A 62 -27.63 2.27 7.00
CA LYS A 62 -26.25 2.80 6.94
C LYS A 62 -25.39 2.04 5.94
N ILE A 63 -25.42 0.70 5.98
CA ILE A 63 -24.68 -0.15 5.05
C ILE A 63 -25.10 0.15 3.62
N LYS A 64 -26.39 0.27 3.35
CA LYS A 64 -26.91 0.64 2.03
C LYS A 64 -26.35 2.00 1.57
N GLY A 65 -26.43 3.03 2.41
CA GLY A 65 -25.89 4.36 2.06
C GLY A 65 -24.39 4.35 1.77
N TYR A 66 -23.60 3.60 2.55
CA TYR A 66 -22.17 3.46 2.30
C TYR A 66 -21.86 2.62 1.05
N MET A 67 -22.64 1.57 0.78
CA MET A 67 -22.52 0.77 -0.45
C MET A 67 -22.82 1.61 -1.69
N ASP A 68 -23.93 2.37 -1.67
CA ASP A 68 -24.31 3.25 -2.78
C ASP A 68 -23.20 4.27 -3.07
N ARG A 69 -22.60 4.86 -2.03
CA ARG A 69 -21.47 5.79 -2.20
C ARG A 69 -20.22 5.08 -2.73
N ALA A 70 -19.88 3.90 -2.21
CA ALA A 70 -18.73 3.13 -2.67
C ALA A 70 -18.87 2.72 -4.15
N GLU A 71 -20.08 2.37 -4.60
CA GLU A 71 -20.37 2.08 -6.01
C GLU A 71 -20.18 3.30 -6.91
N GLN A 72 -20.64 4.48 -6.48
CA GLN A 72 -20.42 5.74 -7.20
C GLN A 72 -18.93 6.07 -7.33
N ILE A 73 -18.18 5.97 -6.23
CA ILE A 73 -16.72 6.20 -6.23
C ILE A 73 -16.03 5.21 -7.16
N LYS A 74 -16.40 3.92 -7.09
CA LYS A 74 -15.86 2.88 -7.97
C LYS A 74 -16.12 3.18 -9.44
N ALA A 75 -17.33 3.60 -9.80
CA ALA A 75 -17.67 4.00 -11.16
C ALA A 75 -16.83 5.20 -11.62
N HIS A 76 -16.69 6.22 -10.77
CA HIS A 76 -15.88 7.40 -11.06
C HIS A 76 -14.40 7.07 -11.26
N VAL A 77 -13.82 6.26 -10.36
CA VAL A 77 -12.43 5.80 -10.46
C VAL A 77 -12.22 4.98 -11.73
N ASN A 78 -13.14 4.07 -12.05
CA ASN A 78 -13.05 3.27 -13.27
C ASN A 78 -13.13 4.16 -14.51
N GLN A 79 -14.01 5.17 -14.54
CA GLN A 79 -14.05 6.13 -15.64
C GLN A 79 -12.73 6.89 -15.79
N MET A 80 -12.13 7.38 -14.70
CA MET A 80 -10.84 8.09 -14.75
C MET A 80 -9.71 7.18 -15.25
N LYS A 81 -9.70 5.91 -14.83
CA LYS A 81 -8.78 4.90 -15.35
C LYS A 81 -9.02 4.64 -16.84
N GLU A 82 -10.29 4.61 -17.25
CA GLU A 82 -10.68 4.37 -18.62
C GLU A 82 -10.28 5.50 -19.57
N ASP A 83 -10.34 6.73 -19.09
CA ASP A 83 -9.93 7.92 -19.83
C ASP A 83 -8.41 8.12 -19.82
N GLY A 84 -7.65 7.30 -19.07
CA GLY A 84 -6.21 7.47 -18.87
C GLY A 84 -5.84 8.73 -18.08
N LYS A 85 -6.80 9.29 -17.34
CA LYS A 85 -6.67 10.56 -16.59
C LYS A 85 -6.52 10.36 -15.08
N TYR A 86 -6.43 9.11 -14.61
CA TYR A 86 -6.24 8.86 -13.18
C TYR A 86 -4.87 9.38 -12.74
N HIS A 87 -4.90 10.40 -11.90
CA HIS A 87 -3.76 10.93 -11.17
C HIS A 87 -4.19 11.26 -9.75
N GLU A 88 -3.46 10.74 -8.78
CA GLU A 88 -3.62 11.06 -7.37
C GLU A 88 -2.26 11.44 -6.80
N GLN A 89 -2.20 12.51 -6.02
CA GLN A 89 -0.98 12.94 -5.35
C GLN A 89 -1.17 12.91 -3.83
N ILE A 90 -0.29 12.20 -3.15
CA ILE A 90 -0.20 12.17 -1.69
C ILE A 90 1.03 12.97 -1.27
N ARG A 91 0.85 13.90 -0.33
CA ARG A 91 1.95 14.67 0.26
C ARG A 91 2.24 14.11 1.64
N ILE A 92 3.43 13.54 1.81
CA ILE A 92 3.94 13.12 3.11
C ILE A 92 4.69 14.31 3.69
N ALA A 93 4.10 14.94 4.71
CA ALA A 93 4.73 16.07 5.39
C ALA A 93 5.95 15.62 6.21
N GLU A 94 6.84 16.56 6.49
CA GLU A 94 7.97 16.33 7.39
C GLU A 94 7.48 15.82 8.75
N ASP A 95 8.16 14.79 9.29
CA ASP A 95 7.83 14.14 10.56
C ASP A 95 6.48 13.40 10.62
N ALA A 96 5.76 13.29 9.49
CA ALA A 96 4.51 12.56 9.44
C ALA A 96 4.70 11.06 9.72
N THR A 97 3.65 10.41 10.21
CA THR A 97 3.57 8.98 10.53
C THR A 97 2.35 8.35 9.85
N GLY A 98 2.22 7.03 9.87
CA GLY A 98 1.12 6.29 9.25
C GLY A 98 1.31 5.99 7.76
N TYR A 99 2.56 6.06 7.28
CA TYR A 99 2.94 5.83 5.89
C TYR A 99 3.86 4.61 5.75
N SER A 100 3.58 3.52 6.47
CA SER A 100 4.23 2.24 6.15
C SER A 100 3.97 1.85 4.69
N TYR A 101 4.78 0.96 4.13
CA TYR A 101 4.49 0.45 2.79
C TYR A 101 3.12 -0.20 2.71
N GLU A 102 2.73 -0.95 3.75
CA GLU A 102 1.39 -1.56 3.81
C GLU A 102 0.30 -0.49 3.73
N ALA A 103 0.39 0.59 4.51
CA ALA A 103 -0.57 1.69 4.44
C ALA A 103 -0.58 2.37 3.06
N LEU A 104 0.60 2.61 2.47
CA LEU A 104 0.72 3.35 1.21
C LEU A 104 0.26 2.56 -0.01
N PHE A 105 0.62 1.28 -0.11
CA PHE A 105 0.40 0.48 -1.32
C PHE A 105 -0.86 -0.38 -1.28
N LYS A 106 -1.42 -0.68 -0.10
CA LYS A 106 -2.63 -1.51 0.05
C LYS A 106 -3.78 -1.09 -0.86
N PRO A 107 -4.09 0.20 -1.09
CA PRO A 107 -5.17 0.60 -2.00
C PRO A 107 -4.99 0.16 -3.46
N TYR A 108 -3.76 -0.13 -3.87
CA TYR A 108 -3.37 -0.44 -5.26
C TYR A 108 -3.04 -1.92 -5.46
N ILE A 109 -2.97 -2.70 -4.38
CA ILE A 109 -2.76 -4.15 -4.42
C ILE A 109 -4.10 -4.86 -4.55
N SER A 110 -4.19 -5.76 -5.51
CA SER A 110 -5.38 -6.58 -5.76
C SER A 110 -5.01 -8.04 -5.93
N SER A 111 -6.00 -8.94 -5.85
CA SER A 111 -5.79 -10.38 -5.99
C SER A 111 -5.30 -10.82 -7.38
N VAL A 112 -5.41 -9.93 -8.38
CA VAL A 112 -4.91 -10.14 -9.74
C VAL A 112 -3.46 -9.70 -9.92
N LEU A 113 -2.86 -9.03 -8.94
CA LEU A 113 -1.46 -8.62 -8.99
C LEU A 113 -0.55 -9.85 -8.93
N THR A 114 0.23 -10.07 -9.98
CA THR A 114 1.17 -11.21 -10.09
C THR A 114 2.60 -10.79 -10.36
N GLU A 115 2.82 -9.54 -10.80
CA GLU A 115 4.14 -9.08 -11.20
C GLU A 115 4.34 -7.59 -10.87
N VAL A 116 5.52 -7.27 -10.35
CA VAL A 116 5.88 -5.94 -9.84
C VAL A 116 7.23 -5.52 -10.40
N TRP A 117 7.37 -4.26 -10.83
CA TRP A 117 8.64 -3.65 -11.19
C TRP A 117 8.94 -2.51 -10.22
N VAL A 118 10.18 -2.45 -9.75
CA VAL A 118 10.69 -1.43 -8.85
C VAL A 118 11.96 -0.85 -9.47
N GLU A 119 11.88 0.39 -9.91
CA GLU A 119 13.01 1.20 -10.32
C GLU A 119 13.34 2.15 -9.17
N ASP A 120 14.46 1.92 -8.50
CA ASP A 120 14.92 2.78 -7.41
C ASP A 120 16.47 2.82 -7.38
N PRO A 121 17.08 3.96 -7.74
CA PRO A 121 18.55 4.10 -7.76
C PRO A 121 19.21 4.04 -6.37
N TYR A 122 18.45 4.01 -5.28
CA TYR A 122 19.01 4.11 -3.93
C TYR A 122 18.85 2.83 -3.12
N ILE A 123 18.76 1.65 -3.73
CA ILE A 123 18.81 0.38 -2.98
C ILE A 123 20.26 -0.08 -2.81
N ARG A 124 21.04 0.62 -1.97
CA ARG A 124 22.49 0.40 -1.81
C ARG A 124 22.89 0.05 -0.39
N HIS A 125 22.54 0.91 0.56
CA HIS A 125 22.93 0.79 1.96
C HIS A 125 22.02 -0.19 2.72
N ILE A 126 22.50 -0.68 3.87
CA ILE A 126 21.79 -1.67 4.70
C ILE A 126 20.34 -1.28 5.00
N HIS A 127 20.10 -0.02 5.39
CA HIS A 127 18.73 0.44 5.70
C HIS A 127 17.82 0.47 4.46
N GLN A 128 18.38 0.71 3.27
CA GLN A 128 17.67 0.72 1.99
C GLN A 128 17.37 -0.71 1.51
N LEU A 129 18.29 -1.65 1.76
CA LEU A 129 18.05 -3.08 1.55
C LEU A 129 16.92 -3.58 2.46
N TYR A 130 16.90 -3.18 3.74
CA TYR A 130 15.80 -3.48 4.65
C TYR A 130 14.47 -2.81 4.26
N ASN A 131 14.52 -1.61 3.67
CA ASN A 131 13.35 -0.97 3.08
C ASN A 131 12.78 -1.83 1.96
N PHE A 132 13.63 -2.30 1.03
CA PHE A 132 13.19 -3.18 -0.05
C PHE A 132 12.70 -4.55 0.45
N LEU A 133 13.33 -5.13 1.48
CA LEU A 133 12.86 -6.35 2.14
C LEU A 133 11.43 -6.16 2.69
N ARG A 134 11.17 -5.09 3.46
CA ARG A 134 9.83 -4.80 4.00
C ARG A 134 8.78 -4.61 2.90
N PHE A 135 9.19 -4.00 1.78
CA PHE A 135 8.32 -3.89 0.61
C PHE A 135 7.96 -5.28 0.05
N CYS A 136 8.93 -6.19 -0.06
CA CYS A 136 8.68 -7.58 -0.47
C CYS A 136 7.79 -8.34 0.53
N GLU A 137 8.04 -8.21 1.83
CA GLU A 137 7.23 -8.83 2.89
C GLU A 137 5.77 -8.36 2.84
N MET A 138 5.54 -7.07 2.57
CA MET A 138 4.20 -6.54 2.36
C MET A 138 3.50 -7.22 1.18
N LEU A 139 4.20 -7.42 0.05
CA LEU A 139 3.63 -8.13 -1.11
C LEU A 139 3.30 -9.59 -0.77
N LEU A 140 4.10 -10.26 0.05
CA LEU A 140 3.82 -11.63 0.50
C LEU A 140 2.63 -11.74 1.47
N LYS A 141 2.45 -10.72 2.33
CA LYS A 141 1.33 -10.66 3.29
C LYS A 141 0.01 -10.26 2.63
N ALA A 142 0.08 -9.44 1.59
CA ALA A 142 -1.11 -8.93 0.94
C ALA A 142 -1.90 -10.05 0.26
N SER A 143 -3.20 -9.82 0.02
CA SER A 143 -4.09 -10.75 -0.66
C SER A 143 -3.85 -10.82 -2.18
N CYS A 144 -2.59 -10.78 -2.61
CA CYS A 144 -2.16 -10.88 -4.01
C CYS A 144 -1.42 -12.20 -4.27
N LYS A 145 -1.10 -12.44 -5.56
CA LYS A 145 -0.44 -13.66 -6.03
C LYS A 145 0.84 -13.32 -6.76
N VAL A 146 1.63 -12.39 -6.19
CA VAL A 146 2.90 -11.98 -6.78
C VAL A 146 3.80 -13.20 -6.92
N LYS A 147 4.31 -13.40 -8.13
CA LYS A 147 5.24 -14.46 -8.51
C LYS A 147 6.57 -13.93 -8.98
N ARG A 148 6.62 -12.69 -9.45
CA ARG A 148 7.84 -12.09 -9.97
C ARG A 148 7.97 -10.63 -9.56
N ILE A 149 9.17 -10.27 -9.09
CA ILE A 149 9.56 -8.91 -8.72
C ILE A 149 10.79 -8.56 -9.54
N HIS A 150 10.75 -7.43 -10.24
CA HIS A 150 11.89 -6.88 -10.97
C HIS A 150 12.44 -5.70 -10.20
N LEU A 151 13.71 -5.75 -9.82
CA LEU A 151 14.41 -4.62 -9.21
C LEU A 151 15.45 -4.08 -10.20
N LEU A 152 15.31 -2.81 -10.55
CA LEU A 152 16.32 -2.05 -11.27
C LEU A 152 16.91 -0.99 -10.32
N THR A 153 18.19 -1.11 -10.00
CA THR A 153 18.90 -0.21 -9.06
C THR A 153 20.26 0.20 -9.63
N THR A 154 20.92 1.17 -9.01
CA THR A 154 22.32 1.50 -9.34
C THR A 154 23.26 0.66 -8.49
N GLN A 155 24.40 0.25 -9.04
CA GLN A 155 25.44 -0.43 -8.28
C GLN A 155 26.16 0.54 -7.33
N ASP A 156 26.42 0.12 -6.10
CA ASP A 156 27.28 0.86 -5.17
C ASP A 156 28.75 0.65 -5.55
N GLU A 157 29.44 1.71 -5.99
CA GLU A 157 30.86 1.63 -6.36
C GLU A 157 31.77 1.31 -5.15
N ALA A 158 31.39 1.72 -3.94
CA ALA A 158 32.21 1.54 -2.75
C ALA A 158 31.98 0.18 -2.09
N ASN A 159 30.73 -0.31 -2.08
CA ASN A 159 30.34 -1.54 -1.37
C ASN A 159 29.50 -2.50 -2.23
N SER A 160 29.85 -2.64 -3.51
CA SER A 160 29.16 -3.52 -4.47
C SER A 160 28.97 -4.97 -3.96
N GLY A 161 29.97 -5.51 -3.25
CA GLY A 161 29.89 -6.86 -2.67
C GLY A 161 28.83 -7.00 -1.58
N GLN A 162 28.65 -5.98 -0.74
CA GLN A 162 27.63 -5.98 0.31
C GLN A 162 26.22 -5.87 -0.28
N GLN A 163 26.03 -4.96 -1.24
CA GLN A 163 24.76 -4.80 -1.94
C GLN A 163 24.38 -6.08 -2.69
N GLY A 164 25.30 -6.62 -3.50
CA GLY A 164 25.08 -7.84 -4.28
C GLY A 164 24.81 -9.06 -3.41
N GLY A 165 25.60 -9.27 -2.34
CA GLY A 165 25.40 -10.37 -1.41
C GLY A 165 24.05 -10.33 -0.70
N ALA A 166 23.64 -9.15 -0.21
CA ALA A 166 22.35 -8.98 0.45
C ALA A 166 21.15 -9.17 -0.51
N LEU A 167 21.27 -8.70 -1.75
CA LEU A 167 20.22 -8.91 -2.76
C LEU A 167 20.16 -10.39 -3.19
N ALA A 168 21.28 -11.09 -3.29
CA ALA A 168 21.31 -12.53 -3.56
C ALA A 168 20.65 -13.34 -2.43
N GLU A 169 20.95 -13.01 -1.16
CA GLU A 169 20.28 -13.63 0.00
C GLU A 169 18.76 -13.40 -0.05
N LEU A 170 18.32 -12.19 -0.41
CA LEU A 170 16.91 -11.89 -0.58
C LEU A 170 16.29 -12.68 -1.74
N GLN A 171 17.00 -12.84 -2.87
CA GLN A 171 16.54 -13.66 -4.00
C GLN A 171 16.29 -15.10 -3.57
N GLU A 172 17.21 -15.71 -2.83
CA GLU A 172 17.07 -17.08 -2.31
C GLU A 172 15.89 -17.20 -1.33
N SER A 173 15.76 -16.25 -0.41
CA SER A 173 14.67 -16.20 0.57
C SER A 173 13.29 -16.10 -0.09
N LEU A 174 13.14 -15.21 -1.09
CA LEU A 174 11.90 -15.07 -1.85
C LEU A 174 11.60 -16.30 -2.71
N SER A 175 12.62 -16.92 -3.29
CA SER A 175 12.48 -18.15 -4.07
C SER A 175 11.90 -19.29 -3.22
N ALA A 176 12.33 -19.41 -1.96
CA ALA A 176 11.76 -20.37 -1.00
C ALA A 176 10.26 -20.12 -0.71
N GLN A 177 9.77 -18.90 -0.90
CA GLN A 177 8.35 -18.53 -0.83
C GLN A 177 7.64 -18.62 -2.19
N GLY A 178 8.31 -19.11 -3.24
CA GLY A 178 7.76 -19.25 -4.59
C GLY A 178 7.62 -17.92 -5.34
N VAL A 179 8.48 -16.94 -5.04
CA VAL A 179 8.58 -15.64 -5.72
C VAL A 179 9.98 -15.48 -6.32
N THR A 180 10.04 -15.18 -7.62
CA THR A 180 11.29 -14.88 -8.32
C THR A 180 11.61 -13.39 -8.20
N LEU A 181 12.82 -13.06 -7.75
CA LEU A 181 13.35 -11.70 -7.75
C LEU A 181 14.43 -11.58 -8.84
N ASP A 182 14.15 -10.76 -9.85
CA ASP A 182 15.08 -10.44 -10.94
C ASP A 182 15.76 -9.10 -10.63
N VAL A 183 17.07 -9.11 -10.41
CA VAL A 183 17.85 -7.89 -10.08
C VAL A 183 18.69 -7.47 -11.28
N GLN A 184 18.54 -6.22 -11.70
CA GLN A 184 19.33 -5.59 -12.75
C GLN A 184 19.97 -4.30 -12.23
N TYR A 185 21.17 -4.02 -12.73
CA TYR A 185 21.90 -2.81 -12.39
C TYR A 185 22.02 -1.88 -13.60
N SER A 186 21.76 -0.59 -13.39
CA SER A 186 22.00 0.45 -14.38
C SER A 186 22.54 1.69 -13.70
N SER A 187 23.56 2.32 -14.28
CA SER A 187 24.15 3.57 -13.77
C SER A 187 23.43 4.84 -14.27
N THR A 188 22.53 4.71 -15.24
CA THR A 188 21.87 5.85 -15.91
C THR A 188 20.45 6.12 -15.39
N ILE A 189 19.95 5.31 -14.47
CA ILE A 189 18.62 5.48 -13.90
C ILE A 189 18.61 6.58 -12.84
N HIS A 190 17.59 7.43 -12.89
CA HIS A 190 17.35 8.49 -11.91
C HIS A 190 15.91 8.49 -11.42
N ASP A 191 15.00 7.89 -12.19
CA ASP A 191 13.59 7.82 -11.88
C ASP A 191 13.33 6.83 -10.73
N ARG A 192 12.31 7.15 -9.94
CA ARG A 192 11.81 6.32 -8.83
C ARG A 192 10.40 5.93 -9.17
N GLU A 193 10.22 4.70 -9.66
CA GLU A 193 8.95 4.24 -10.20
C GLU A 193 8.68 2.80 -9.75
N ILE A 194 7.47 2.57 -9.24
CA ILE A 194 6.97 1.23 -8.92
C ILE A 194 5.79 0.97 -9.83
N ARG A 195 5.81 -0.14 -10.57
CA ARG A 195 4.76 -0.53 -11.50
C ARG A 195 4.17 -1.86 -11.09
N PHE A 196 2.86 -1.95 -11.13
CA PHE A 196 2.10 -3.18 -10.91
C PHE A 196 1.48 -3.62 -12.23
N ASN A 197 1.46 -4.93 -12.50
CA ASN A 197 0.89 -5.46 -13.74
C ASN A 197 -0.63 -5.30 -13.86
N ASN A 198 -1.30 -4.82 -12.81
CA ASN A 198 -2.70 -4.42 -12.83
C ASN A 198 -2.92 -2.97 -13.30
N GLY A 199 -1.87 -2.27 -13.76
CA GLY A 199 -1.94 -0.95 -14.41
C GLY A 199 -1.51 0.22 -13.52
N TRP A 200 -1.34 0.01 -12.21
CA TRP A 200 -0.91 1.05 -11.28
C TRP A 200 0.57 1.38 -11.44
N ILE A 201 0.88 2.67 -11.41
CA ILE A 201 2.24 3.21 -11.40
C ILE A 201 2.34 4.21 -10.24
N ILE A 202 3.33 4.04 -9.38
CA ILE A 202 3.55 4.86 -8.19
C ILE A 202 4.95 5.46 -8.28
N LYS A 203 5.04 6.78 -8.34
CA LYS A 203 6.30 7.54 -8.31
C LYS A 203 6.47 8.19 -6.95
N ILE A 204 7.58 7.91 -6.27
CA ILE A 204 7.85 8.46 -4.94
C ILE A 204 9.06 9.36 -5.04
N GLY A 205 8.93 10.60 -4.59
CA GLY A 205 9.99 11.61 -4.68
C GLY A 205 11.30 11.18 -4.05
N ARG A 206 11.30 10.27 -3.05
CA ARG A 206 12.51 9.70 -2.42
C ARG A 206 12.69 8.19 -2.66
N GLY A 207 11.88 7.58 -3.53
CA GLY A 207 11.86 6.12 -3.70
C GLY A 207 11.34 5.45 -2.43
N LEU A 208 11.87 4.26 -2.11
CA LEU A 208 11.53 3.54 -0.87
C LEU A 208 12.18 4.15 0.38
N ASP A 209 13.10 5.10 0.26
CA ASP A 209 13.91 5.66 1.36
C ASP A 209 13.37 7.00 1.92
N TYR A 210 12.06 7.07 2.16
CA TYR A 210 11.41 8.25 2.75
C TYR A 210 11.29 8.21 4.28
N PHE A 211 11.80 7.18 4.97
CA PHE A 211 11.76 7.11 6.43
C PHE A 211 12.92 7.87 7.08
N LYS A 212 12.68 8.46 8.24
CA LYS A 212 13.76 8.98 9.09
C LYS A 212 14.45 7.86 9.87
N LYS A 213 15.67 8.13 10.31
CA LYS A 213 16.37 7.28 11.28
C LYS A 213 15.57 7.27 12.60
N PRO A 214 15.49 6.12 13.29
CA PRO A 214 14.82 6.06 14.59
C PRO A 214 15.57 6.93 15.62
N LYS A 215 14.83 7.47 16.60
CA LYS A 215 15.39 8.34 17.66
C LYS A 215 16.37 7.61 18.58
N GLY A 216 16.26 6.29 18.67
CA GLY A 216 17.16 5.45 19.46
C GLY A 216 16.96 3.97 19.16
N ARG A 217 17.75 3.10 19.80
CA ARG A 217 17.70 1.64 19.59
C ARG A 217 16.36 1.01 20.01
N PHE A 218 15.69 1.60 21.00
CA PHE A 218 14.42 1.12 21.56
C PHE A 218 13.35 2.23 21.53
N SER A 219 13.29 2.99 20.43
CA SER A 219 12.24 3.99 20.24
C SER A 219 10.99 3.38 19.60
N VAL A 220 9.81 3.89 19.98
CA VAL A 220 8.56 3.60 19.26
C VAL A 220 8.73 3.94 17.77
N GLY A 221 8.25 3.06 16.91
CA GLY A 221 8.48 3.14 15.46
C GLY A 221 9.76 2.46 14.98
N TYR A 222 10.52 1.75 15.81
CA TYR A 222 11.72 1.03 15.36
C TYR A 222 11.37 -0.13 14.40
N CYS A 223 10.42 -1.00 14.79
CA CYS A 223 9.99 -2.13 13.96
C CYS A 223 8.75 -1.82 13.13
N ASP A 224 7.77 -1.15 13.74
CA ASP A 224 6.53 -0.76 13.08
C ASP A 224 6.70 0.59 12.38
N TYR A 225 6.66 0.57 11.05
CA TYR A 225 6.92 1.75 10.23
C TYR A 225 5.69 2.65 10.09
N ASP A 226 4.50 2.23 10.54
CA ASP A 226 3.37 3.15 10.69
C ASP A 226 3.61 4.16 11.82
N LEU A 227 4.45 3.82 12.79
CA LEU A 227 4.84 4.71 13.88
C LEU A 227 6.17 5.45 13.62
N ARG A 228 6.79 5.23 12.45
CA ARG A 228 8.07 5.85 12.07
C ARG A 228 7.83 7.21 11.42
N GLN A 229 8.59 8.22 11.87
CA GLN A 229 8.59 9.54 11.23
C GLN A 229 9.17 9.47 9.81
N CYS A 230 8.51 10.15 8.88
CA CYS A 230 8.90 10.25 7.49
C CYS A 230 9.63 11.57 7.21
N GLN A 231 10.44 11.56 6.17
CA GLN A 231 10.98 12.76 5.51
C GLN A 231 9.93 13.29 4.54
N GLU A 232 9.89 14.60 4.34
CA GLU A 232 9.00 15.22 3.39
C GLU A 232 9.18 14.63 1.98
N THR A 233 8.08 14.18 1.37
CA THR A 233 8.07 13.67 -0.01
C THR A 233 6.69 13.71 -0.65
N THR A 234 6.65 13.60 -1.97
CA THR A 234 5.42 13.43 -2.75
C THR A 234 5.34 12.02 -3.29
N VAL A 235 4.13 11.48 -3.32
CA VAL A 235 3.80 10.21 -3.98
C VAL A 235 2.76 10.51 -5.05
N ASP A 236 3.14 10.31 -6.30
CA ASP A 236 2.28 10.48 -7.46
C ASP A 236 1.84 9.11 -7.98
N ILE A 237 0.54 8.88 -8.02
CA ILE A 237 -0.08 7.63 -8.44
C ILE A 237 -0.78 7.86 -9.78
N PHE A 238 -0.50 6.96 -10.71
CA PHE A 238 -1.08 6.94 -12.04
C PHE A 238 -1.68 5.57 -12.32
N HIS A 239 -2.61 5.52 -13.25
CA HIS A 239 -3.11 4.27 -13.79
C HIS A 239 -2.98 4.27 -15.31
N THR A 240 -2.24 3.33 -15.85
CA THR A 240 -2.13 3.14 -17.29
C THR A 240 -3.08 2.06 -17.76
N LYS A 241 -3.79 2.34 -18.86
CA LYS A 241 -4.64 1.35 -19.55
C LYS A 241 -3.82 0.43 -20.47
N HIS A 242 -2.52 0.70 -20.62
CA HIS A 242 -1.66 0.11 -21.64
C HIS A 242 -0.33 -0.36 -21.07
N THR A 243 -0.35 -1.54 -20.47
CA THR A 243 0.75 -2.49 -20.66
C THR A 243 0.23 -3.65 -21.50
N LYS A 244 -0.11 -3.36 -22.77
CA LYS A 244 0.15 -4.35 -23.80
C LYS A 244 1.67 -4.51 -23.85
N THR A 245 2.13 -5.64 -23.32
CA THR A 245 3.30 -6.38 -23.78
C THR A 245 4.57 -5.56 -24.04
N LEU A 246 5.51 -5.62 -23.11
CA LEU A 246 6.91 -5.79 -23.47
C LEU A 246 7.25 -7.27 -23.32
#